data_AF-A0A5S9M4C2-F1
#
_entry.id   AF-A0A5S9M4C2-F1
#
_cell.length_a   1.000
_cell.length_b   1.000
_cell.length_c   1.000
_cell.angle_alpha   90.00
_cell.angle_beta   90.00
_cell.angle_gamma   90.00
#
_symmetry.space_group_name_H-M   'P 1'
#
loop_
_entity.id
_entity.type
_entity.pdbx_description
1 polymer ?
#
loop_
_entity_poly.entity_id
_entity_poly.type
_entity_poly.pdbx_seq_one_letter_code
_entity_poly.pdbx_strand_id
1 'polypeptide(L)' 'MELSVIVTRSVHGEIAVFPVAENIHKHNILFQSIVPARVENRIQEKAKELATTLAEKLGLVGTLAVELFLTNDGKLLVNE' A
#
# COMPACT_ATOMS: atom_id res chain seq x y z
N MET A 1 -0.73 -13.01 1.40
CA MET A 1 -1.53 -12.11 2.26
C MET A 1 -1.73 -10.80 1.53
N GLU A 2 -2.87 -10.15 1.73
CA GLU A 2 -3.20 -8.90 1.06
C GLU A 2 -2.86 -7.70 1.94
N LEU A 3 -2.24 -6.69 1.34
CA LEU A 3 -1.89 -5.44 1.97
C LEU A 3 -2.39 -4.29 1.10
N SER A 4 -2.57 -3.12 1.70
CA SER A 4 -2.69 -1.88 0.92
C SER A 4 -1.94 -0.74 1.58
N VAL A 5 -1.56 0.23 0.74
CA VAL A 5 -0.95 1.49 1.17
C VAL A 5 -1.67 2.63 0.49
N ILE A 6 -2.13 3.59 1.28
CA ILE A 6 -2.68 4.84 0.76
C ILE A 6 -1.56 5.87 0.67
N VAL A 7 -1.34 6.40 -0.53
CA VAL A 7 -0.42 7.51 -0.78
C VAL A 7 -1.21 8.70 -1.32
N THR A 8 -0.88 9.90 -0.85
CA THR A 8 -1.46 11.14 -1.35
C THR A 8 -0.34 12.07 -1.77
N ARG A 9 -0.50 12.72 -2.93
CA ARG A 9 0.42 13.71 -3.47
C ARG A 9 -0.30 15.02 -3.75
N SER A 10 0.19 16.13 -3.20
CA SER A 10 -0.43 17.45 -3.38
C SER A 10 -0.15 18.03 -4.78
N VAL A 11 -0.87 19.10 -5.15
CA VAL A 11 -0.60 19.87 -6.39
C VAL A 11 0.82 20.48 -6.41
N HIS A 12 1.43 20.66 -5.24
CA HIS A 12 2.79 21.15 -5.09
C HIS A 12 3.83 20.01 -5.03
N GLY A 13 3.38 18.76 -5.12
CA GLY A 13 4.23 17.57 -5.16
C GLY A 13 4.62 17.00 -3.81
N GLU A 14 4.09 17.52 -2.70
CA GLU A 14 4.30 16.96 -1.36
C GLU A 14 3.63 15.59 -1.27
N ILE A 15 4.33 14.60 -0.70
CA ILE A 15 3.83 13.23 -0.57
C ILE A 15 3.61 12.89 0.90
N ALA A 16 2.45 12.33 1.21
CA ALA A 16 2.14 11.71 2.49
C ALA A 16 1.70 10.26 2.27
N VAL A 17 2.18 9.36 3.13
CA VAL A 17 1.89 7.92 3.05
C VAL A 17 1.28 7.47 4.37
N PHE A 18 0.12 6.80 4.30
CA PHE A 18 -0.52 6.21 5.46
C PHE A 18 0.18 4.92 5.92
N PRO A 19 -0.05 4.47 7.17
CA PRO A 19 0.40 3.16 7.60
C PRO A 19 -0.10 2.03 6.69
N VAL A 20 0.69 0.98 6.55
CA VAL A 20 0.33 -0.21 5.76
C VAL A 20 -0.80 -0.95 6.46
N ALA A 21 -1.86 -1.27 5.71
CA ALA A 21 -2.98 -2.07 6.18
C ALA A 21 -2.86 -3.51 5.69
N GLU A 22 -3.23 -4.47 6.53
CA GLU A 22 -3.50 -5.85 6.12
C GLU A 22 -4.98 -5.96 5.78
N ASN A 23 -5.30 -6.50 4.60
CA ASN A 23 -6.68 -6.64 4.12
C ASN A 23 -7.12 -8.11 4.15
N ILE A 24 -8.34 -8.32 4.63
CA ILE A 24 -9.01 -9.61 4.63
C ILE A 24 -10.28 -9.46 3.81
N HIS A 25 -10.33 -10.18 2.68
CA HIS A 25 -11.50 -10.26 1.81
C HIS A 25 -12.34 -11.50 2.14
N LYS A 26 -13.67 -11.37 2.03
CA LYS A 26 -14.63 -12.49 2.08
C LYS A 26 -15.58 -12.36 0.90
N HIS A 27 -15.71 -13.43 0.12
CA HIS A 27 -16.52 -13.42 -1.11
C HIS A 27 -16.12 -12.27 -2.06
N ASN A 28 -14.81 -12.02 -2.19
CA ASN A 28 -14.23 -10.94 -3.01
C ASN A 28 -14.66 -9.51 -2.60
N ILE A 29 -15.12 -9.33 -1.37
CA ILE A 29 -15.47 -8.02 -0.80
C ILE A 29 -14.58 -7.79 0.42
N LEU A 30 -14.01 -6.59 0.53
CA LEU A 30 -13.19 -6.21 1.67
C LEU A 30 -14.02 -6.33 2.94
N PHE A 31 -13.55 -7.17 3.87
CA PHE A 31 -14.25 -7.43 5.13
C PHE A 31 -13.57 -6.69 6.29
N GLN A 32 -12.24 -6.70 6.34
CA GLN A 32 -11.46 -6.05 7.40
C GLN A 32 -10.15 -5.47 6.86
N SER A 33 -9.77 -4.31 7.40
CA SER A 33 -8.44 -3.72 7.28
C SER A 33 -7.83 -3.55 8.66
N ILE A 34 -6.62 -4.08 8.87
CA ILE A 34 -5.92 -4.10 10.16
C ILE A 34 -4.69 -3.21 10.08
N VAL A 35 -4.57 -2.25 11.02
CA VAL A 35 -3.47 -1.29 11.10
C VAL A 35 -2.88 -1.29 12.51
N PRO A 36 -1.54 -1.40 12.68
CA PRO A 36 -0.57 -1.68 11.63
C PRO A 36 -0.73 -3.10 11.07
N ALA A 37 -0.40 -3.29 9.79
CA ALA A 37 -0.34 -4.62 9.19
C ALA A 37 0.57 -5.54 10.02
N ARG A 38 0.15 -6.80 10.21
CA ARG A 38 0.88 -7.79 11.02
C ARG A 38 2.03 -8.42 10.23
N VAL A 39 2.97 -7.58 9.82
CA VAL A 39 4.16 -7.93 9.03
C VAL A 39 5.42 -7.35 9.65
N GLU A 40 6.56 -7.90 9.24
CA GLU A 40 7.86 -7.34 9.60
C GLU A 40 7.99 -5.88 9.12
N ASN A 41 8.68 -5.05 9.91
CA ASN A 41 8.90 -3.64 9.59
C ASN A 41 9.52 -3.42 8.20
N ARG A 42 10.42 -4.31 7.75
CA ARG A 42 11.02 -4.23 6.41
C ARG A 42 9.98 -4.30 5.28
N ILE A 43 8.90 -5.05 5.48
CA ILE A 43 7.80 -5.16 4.51
C ILE A 43 6.97 -3.88 4.53
N GLN A 44 6.74 -3.31 5.72
CA GLN A 44 6.01 -2.04 5.83
C GLN A 44 6.73 -0.92 5.09
N GLU A 45 8.04 -0.77 5.33
CA GLU A 45 8.83 0.28 4.68
C GLU A 45 8.91 0.08 3.16
N LYS A 46 9.11 -1.16 2.70
CA LYS A 46 9.12 -1.46 1.26
C LYS A 46 7.78 -1.17 0.57
N ALA A 47 6.65 -1.44 1.25
CA ALA A 47 5.34 -1.13 0.71
C ALA A 47 5.10 0.38 0.59
N LYS A 48 5.53 1.16 1.59
CA LYS A 48 5.48 2.63 1.54
C LYS A 48 6.37 3.20 0.43
N GLU A 49 7.60 2.70 0.31
CA GLU A 49 8.54 3.12 -0.74
C GLU A 49 7.98 2.86 -2.15
N LEU A 50 7.37 1.69 -2.34
CA LEU A 50 6.72 1.32 -3.59
C LEU A 50 5.55 2.26 -3.92
N ALA A 51 4.69 2.58 -2.94
CA ALA A 51 3.58 3.51 -3.12
C ALA A 51 4.06 4.94 -3.45
N THR A 52 5.09 5.43 -2.76
CA THR A 52 5.73 6.72 -3.08
C THR A 52 6.29 6.72 -4.50
N THR A 53 7.01 5.67 -4.88
CA THR A 53 7.59 5.54 -6.23
C THR A 53 6.51 5.56 -7.30
N LEU A 54 5.39 4.86 -7.08
CA LEU A 54 4.25 4.88 -8.00
C LEU A 54 3.63 6.28 -8.11
N ALA A 55 3.40 6.96 -6.97
CA ALA A 55 2.84 8.31 -6.96
C ALA A 55 3.72 9.31 -7.74
N GLU A 56 5.05 9.21 -7.59
CA GLU A 56 6.00 10.04 -8.33
C GLU A 56 6.01 9.73 -9.83
N LYS A 57 6.11 8.44 -10.20
CA LYS A 57 6.23 8.02 -11.61
C LYS A 57 4.95 8.25 -12.40
N LEU A 58 3.79 8.19 -11.75
CA LEU A 58 2.50 8.49 -12.37
C LEU A 58 2.20 10.00 -12.39
N GLY A 59 3.02 10.84 -11.76
CA GLY A 59 2.74 12.26 -11.61
C GLY A 59 1.44 12.53 -10.83
N LEU A 60 1.15 11.69 -9.84
CA LEU A 60 -0.10 11.73 -9.07
C LEU A 60 -0.37 13.12 -8.49
N VAL A 61 -1.64 13.54 -8.57
CA VAL A 61 -2.21 14.63 -7.77
C VAL A 61 -3.50 14.10 -7.15
N GLY A 62 -3.60 14.14 -5.82
CA GLY A 62 -4.68 13.51 -5.06
C GLY A 62 -4.23 12.21 -4.39
N THR A 63 -5.17 11.26 -4.23
CA THR A 63 -4.97 10.03 -3.46
C THR A 63 -4.96 8.81 -4.36
N LEU A 64 -4.06 7.88 -4.08
CA LEU A 64 -3.94 6.58 -4.71
C LEU A 64 -3.93 5.49 -3.62
N ALA A 65 -4.77 4.49 -3.79
CA ALA A 65 -4.66 3.23 -3.07
C ALA A 65 -3.81 2.28 -3.91
N VAL A 66 -2.81 1.66 -3.29
CA VAL A 66 -1.99 0.61 -3.93
C VAL A 66 -2.28 -0.70 -3.22
N GLU A 67 -2.86 -1.65 -3.93
CA GLU A 67 -3.12 -2.99 -3.44
C GLU A 67 -1.94 -3.92 -3.74
N LEU A 68 -1.57 -4.73 -2.75
CA LEU A 68 -0.36 -5.53 -2.77
C LEU A 68 -0.65 -6.96 -2.30
N PHE A 69 0.00 -7.93 -2.94
CA PHE A 69 0.15 -9.28 -2.41
C PHE A 69 1.54 -9.46 -1.79
N LEU A 70 1.58 -9.84 -0.51
CA LEU A 70 2.77 -10.37 0.13
C LEU A 70 2.82 -11.89 -0.04
N THR A 71 3.88 -12.37 -0.69
CA THR A 71 4.18 -13.78 -0.88
C THR A 71 4.87 -14.40 0.34
N ASN A 72 4.87 -15.73 0.42
CA ASN A 72 5.51 -16.47 1.53
C ASN A 72 7.04 -16.29 1.57
N ASP A 73 7.68 -15.96 0.44
CA ASP A 73 9.10 -15.62 0.35
C ASP A 73 9.40 -14.13 0.59
N GLY A 74 8.39 -13.35 1.04
CA GLY A 74 8.56 -11.96 1.44
C GLY A 74 8.62 -10.95 0.29
N LYS A 75 8.14 -11.31 -0.91
CA LYS A 75 8.03 -10.39 -2.05
C LYS A 75 6.68 -9.68 -2.04
N LEU A 76 6.71 -8.41 -2.44
CA LEU A 76 5.51 -7.62 -2.68
C LEU A 76 5.24 -7.60 -4.19
N LEU A 77 4.01 -7.95 -4.56
CA LEU A 77 3.50 -7.86 -5.93
C LEU A 77 2.38 -6.82 -5.95
N VAL A 78 2.41 -5.89 -6.89
CA VAL A 78 1.30 -4.95 -7.09
C VAL A 78 0.13 -5.70 -7.72
N ASN A 79 -1.06 -5.54 -7.16
CA ASN A 79 -2.30 -6.08 -7.69
C ASN A 79 -3.02 -5.03 -8.55
N GLU A 80 -3.50 -3.96 -7.91
CA GLU A 80 -4.21 -2.83 -8.52
C GLU A 80 -3.89 -1.49 -7.86
#